data_AF-A0A2V8IEC2-F1
#
_entry.id   AF-A0A2V8IEC2-F1
#
_cell.length_a   1.000
_cell.length_b   1.000
_cell.length_c   1.000
_cell.angle_alpha   90.00
_cell.angle_beta   90.00
_cell.angle_gamma   90.00
#
_symmetry.space_group_name_H-M   'P 1'
#
loop_
_entity.id
_entity.type
_entity.pdbx_description
1 polymer ?
#
loop_
_entity_poly.entity_id
_entity_poly.type
_entity_poly.pdbx_seq_one_letter_code
_entity_poly.pdbx_strand_id
1 'polypeptide(L)'
;GSKTADMVRAKRIEAQVALLPLLSRRFEIVEVALTDPVIVLETDAQGHANWDFGSHSAAQPSSPASAVAGAFGVANFAVDNGTLMYIDGATGKTTRVIIDRLAVHARRGDAPVEAEFRGKIENISLNGTGNLGPLDALRAGRWPYPIEAKGTFDEKP
;
A
#
# COMPACT_ATOMS: atom_id res chain seq x y z
N GLY A 1 -12.38 2.72 18.46
CA GLY A 1 -11.18 3.46 18.03
C GLY A 1 -9.96 2.57 18.15
N SER A 2 -9.14 2.50 17.09
CA SER A 2 -7.90 1.71 17.05
C SER A 2 -6.92 2.11 18.15
N LYS A 3 -6.20 1.15 18.72
CA LYS A 3 -5.22 1.39 19.79
C LYS A 3 -3.88 1.90 19.28
N THR A 4 -3.54 1.61 18.02
CA THR A 4 -2.26 1.98 17.42
C THR A 4 -2.33 3.33 16.71
N ALA A 5 -1.65 4.34 17.28
CA ALA A 5 -1.60 5.70 16.72
C ALA A 5 -0.64 5.84 15.53
N ASP A 6 0.49 5.12 15.54
CA ASP A 6 1.48 5.15 14.45
C ASP A 6 1.21 4.00 13.46
N MET A 7 0.56 4.30 12.33
CA MET A 7 0.24 3.29 11.29
C MET A 7 1.49 2.82 10.53
N VAL A 8 2.41 3.73 10.20
CA VAL A 8 3.61 3.42 9.40
C VAL A 8 4.81 4.12 10.00
N ARG A 9 5.89 3.37 10.22
CA ARG A 9 7.23 3.89 10.53
C ARG A 9 8.22 3.26 9.57
N ALA A 10 9.03 4.06 8.90
CA ALA A 10 10.06 3.55 8.00
C ALA A 10 11.41 4.16 8.34
N LYS A 11 12.49 3.39 8.15
CA LYS A 11 13.85 3.90 8.26
C LYS A 11 14.15 4.88 7.14
N ARG A 12 13.64 4.59 5.94
CA ARG A 12 13.74 5.46 4.77
C ARG A 12 12.46 5.44 3.95
N ILE A 13 12.08 6.62 3.48
CA ILE A 13 11.03 6.85 2.50
C ILE A 13 11.65 7.61 1.33
N GLU A 14 11.56 7.05 0.13
CA GLU A 14 11.98 7.69 -1.11
C GLU A 14 10.75 7.93 -1.98
N ALA A 15 10.61 9.14 -2.52
CA ALA A 15 9.53 9.49 -3.43
C ALA A 15 10.12 10.13 -4.69
N GLN A 16 9.78 9.58 -5.85
CA GLN A 16 10.18 10.12 -7.14
C GLN A 16 9.04 10.92 -7.74
N VAL A 17 9.34 12.10 -8.27
CA VAL A 17 8.37 12.99 -8.90
C VAL A 17 8.72 13.23 -10.37
N ALA A 18 7.71 13.27 -11.24
CA ALA A 18 7.91 13.54 -12.65
C ALA A 18 8.31 15.01 -12.89
N LEU A 19 9.38 15.26 -13.65
CA LEU A 19 9.89 16.62 -13.86
C LEU A 19 9.06 17.48 -14.82
N LEU A 20 8.58 16.90 -15.94
CA LEU A 20 7.83 17.66 -16.95
C LEU A 20 6.53 18.27 -16.40
N PRO A 21 5.70 17.55 -15.61
CA PRO A 21 4.50 18.13 -15.00
C PRO A 21 4.80 19.25 -14.00
N LEU A 22 5.98 19.25 -13.36
CA LEU A 22 6.37 20.32 -12.41
C LEU A 22 6.54 21.68 -13.09
N LEU A 23 6.98 21.70 -14.37
CA LEU A 23 7.02 22.93 -15.17
C LEU A 23 5.62 23.53 -15.36
N SER A 24 4.59 22.69 -15.31
CA SER A 24 3.17 23.09 -15.33
C SER A 24 2.53 23.16 -13.94
N ARG A 25 3.33 23.15 -12.86
CA ARG A 25 2.89 23.14 -11.45
C ARG A 25 1.99 21.95 -11.08
N ARG A 26 2.12 20.82 -11.77
CA ARG A 26 1.45 19.56 -11.44
C ARG A 26 2.45 18.64 -10.75
N PHE A 27 2.10 18.15 -9.58
CA PHE A 27 2.88 17.14 -8.86
C PHE A 27 2.35 15.76 -9.22
N GLU A 28 3.24 14.92 -9.73
CA GLU A 28 2.94 13.54 -10.10
C GLU A 28 3.99 12.65 -9.46
N ILE A 29 3.58 11.83 -8.48
CA ILE A 29 4.45 10.87 -7.80
C ILE A 29 4.53 9.63 -8.68
N VAL A 30 5.72 9.37 -9.19
CA VAL A 30 6.00 8.24 -10.09
C VAL A 30 6.29 6.97 -9.29
N GLU A 31 6.95 7.12 -8.15
CA GLU A 31 7.36 5.99 -7.32
C GLU A 31 7.42 6.37 -5.85
N VAL A 32 7.01 5.45 -4.98
CA VAL A 32 7.24 5.50 -3.54
C VAL A 32 7.92 4.21 -3.12
N ALA A 33 9.09 4.33 -2.50
CA ALA A 33 9.84 3.20 -1.96
C ALA A 33 10.03 3.34 -0.45
N LEU A 34 9.77 2.26 0.29
CA LEU A 34 9.96 2.17 1.73
C LEU A 34 11.03 1.13 2.05
N THR A 35 12.03 1.51 2.83
CA THR A 35 13.07 0.59 3.31
C THR A 35 12.95 0.38 4.81
N ASP A 36 13.00 -0.89 5.21
CA ASP A 36 12.80 -1.35 6.58
C ASP A 36 11.51 -0.78 7.23
N PRO A 37 10.33 -0.77 6.56
CA PRO A 37 9.11 -0.26 7.18
C PRO A 37 8.51 -1.22 8.19
N VAL A 38 7.98 -0.67 9.28
CA VAL A 38 7.06 -1.32 10.21
C VAL A 38 5.69 -0.70 9.99
N ILE A 39 4.74 -1.53 9.56
CA ILE A 39 3.37 -1.14 9.22
C ILE A 39 2.43 -1.86 10.19
N VAL A 40 1.54 -1.12 10.84
CA VAL A 40 0.51 -1.69 11.72
C VAL A 40 -0.85 -1.24 11.23
N LEU A 41 -1.61 -2.19 10.68
CA LEU A 41 -2.98 -2.01 10.23
C LEU A 41 -3.90 -2.61 11.29
N GLU A 42 -4.75 -1.79 11.90
CA GLU A 42 -5.68 -2.22 12.95
C GLU A 42 -7.10 -1.79 12.60
N THR A 43 -8.05 -2.73 12.68
CA THR A 43 -9.47 -2.41 12.79
C THR A 43 -9.90 -2.39 14.25
N ASP A 44 -10.92 -1.61 14.60
CA ASP A 44 -11.59 -1.71 15.89
C ASP A 44 -12.78 -2.69 15.85
N ALA A 45 -13.42 -2.93 17.00
CA ALA A 45 -14.54 -3.85 17.10
C ALA A 45 -15.78 -3.39 16.30
N GLN A 46 -15.83 -2.13 15.87
CA GLN A 46 -16.89 -1.57 15.02
C GLN A 46 -16.51 -1.62 13.53
N GLY A 47 -15.31 -2.12 13.19
CA GLY A 47 -14.78 -2.20 11.84
C GLY A 47 -14.09 -0.93 11.35
N HIS A 48 -13.90 0.08 12.20
CA HIS A 48 -13.15 1.28 11.80
C HIS A 48 -11.67 0.96 11.74
N ALA A 49 -11.05 1.31 10.62
CA ALA A 49 -9.65 1.06 10.37
C ALA A 49 -8.77 2.26 10.72
N ASN A 50 -7.55 2.03 11.21
CA ASN A 50 -6.57 3.10 11.41
C ASN A 50 -6.00 3.68 10.09
N TRP A 51 -6.27 3.03 8.96
CA TRP A 51 -6.03 3.57 7.61
C TRP A 51 -7.27 4.25 7.00
N ASP A 52 -8.38 4.30 7.73
CA ASP A 52 -9.49 5.18 7.38
C ASP A 52 -9.14 6.59 7.84
N PHE A 53 -8.36 7.28 7.00
CA PHE A 53 -8.23 8.71 7.08
C PHE A 53 -9.57 9.28 6.61
N GLY A 54 -10.54 9.39 7.53
CA GLY A 54 -11.83 10.01 7.21
C GLY A 54 -11.62 11.35 6.49
N SER A 55 -12.67 11.92 5.92
CA SER A 55 -12.64 13.25 5.29
C SER A 55 -12.40 14.39 6.30
N HIS A 56 -11.42 14.24 7.17
CA HIS A 56 -10.70 15.32 7.81
C HIS A 56 -10.09 16.14 6.68
N SER A 57 -10.88 17.14 6.25
CA SER A 57 -10.38 18.35 5.61
C SER A 57 -9.03 18.62 6.24
N ALA A 58 -7.97 18.39 5.45
CA ALA A 58 -6.62 18.71 5.85
C ALA A 58 -6.71 20.14 6.38
N ALA A 59 -6.56 20.30 7.70
CA ALA A 59 -6.50 21.61 8.31
C ALA A 59 -5.44 22.36 7.50
N GLN A 60 -5.89 23.35 6.72
CA GLN A 60 -5.11 23.94 5.63
C GLN A 60 -3.65 24.10 6.05
N PRO A 61 -2.72 23.29 5.53
CA PRO A 61 -1.34 23.69 5.51
C PRO A 61 -1.24 24.66 4.35
N SER A 62 -0.81 25.89 4.62
CA SER A 62 -0.43 26.90 3.63
C SER A 62 0.84 26.50 2.83
N SER A 63 0.93 25.24 2.43
CA SER A 63 2.03 24.63 1.70
C SER A 63 1.49 23.76 0.55
N PRO A 64 2.21 23.65 -0.57
CA PRO A 64 1.76 22.94 -1.80
C PRO A 64 1.52 21.42 -1.63
N ALA A 65 1.62 20.88 -0.41
CA ALA A 65 1.41 19.47 -0.07
C ALA A 65 -0.06 19.00 -0.18
N SER A 66 -1.05 19.90 -0.24
CA SER A 66 -2.46 19.52 -0.37
C SER A 66 -2.85 19.02 -1.77
N ALA A 67 -2.04 19.26 -2.80
CA ALA A 67 -2.28 18.68 -4.13
C ALA A 67 -1.98 17.18 -4.19
N VAL A 68 -1.24 16.65 -3.21
CA VAL A 68 -0.75 15.28 -3.19
C VAL A 68 -1.87 14.28 -2.83
N ALA A 69 -2.86 14.71 -2.04
CA ALA A 69 -3.97 13.85 -1.60
C ALA A 69 -4.94 13.44 -2.72
N GLY A 70 -5.14 14.30 -3.73
CA GLY A 70 -5.92 13.97 -4.94
C GLY A 70 -5.10 13.27 -6.03
N ALA A 71 -3.78 13.24 -5.86
CA ALA A 71 -2.80 12.73 -6.84
C ALA A 71 -2.11 11.44 -6.37
N PHE A 72 -2.63 10.75 -5.36
CA PHE A 72 -2.25 9.36 -5.04
C PHE A 72 -2.75 8.41 -6.14
N GLY A 73 -2.26 8.59 -7.35
CA GLY A 73 -2.05 7.53 -8.32
C GLY A 73 -0.60 7.11 -8.20
N VAL A 74 -0.26 6.41 -7.11
CA VAL A 74 1.10 5.86 -6.97
C VAL A 74 1.28 4.88 -8.13
N ALA A 75 2.02 5.32 -9.16
CA ALA A 75 2.28 4.52 -10.34
C ALA A 75 3.18 3.34 -9.98
N ASN A 76 4.11 3.50 -9.05
CA ASN A 76 4.95 2.41 -8.58
C ASN A 76 5.13 2.46 -7.06
N PHE A 77 4.99 1.33 -6.39
CA PHE A 77 5.18 1.21 -4.94
C PHE A 77 6.13 0.05 -4.65
N ALA A 78 7.14 0.30 -3.83
CA ALA A 78 8.11 -0.71 -3.42
C ALA A 78 8.29 -0.73 -1.91
N VAL A 79 8.43 -1.93 -1.36
CA VAL A 79 8.84 -2.18 0.01
C VAL A 79 9.97 -3.19 0.00
N ASP A 80 11.08 -2.84 0.63
CA ASP A 80 12.18 -3.75 0.90
C ASP A 80 12.36 -3.93 2.42
N ASN A 81 12.47 -5.19 2.85
CA ASN A 81 12.66 -5.59 4.24
C ASN A 81 11.60 -5.07 5.23
N GLY A 82 10.32 -5.11 4.84
CA GLY A 82 9.21 -4.63 5.65
C GLY A 82 8.66 -5.66 6.64
N THR A 83 7.94 -5.17 7.64
CA THR A 83 7.07 -5.96 8.51
C THR A 83 5.69 -5.33 8.56
N LEU A 84 4.66 -6.09 8.24
CA LEU A 84 3.27 -5.71 8.39
C LEU A 84 2.63 -6.53 9.50
N MET A 85 1.94 -5.85 10.41
CA MET A 85 1.07 -6.45 11.40
C MET A 85 -0.36 -6.02 11.13
N TYR A 86 -1.24 -6.99 10.89
CA TYR A 86 -2.67 -6.75 10.80
C TYR A 86 -3.36 -7.21 12.09
N ILE A 87 -4.08 -6.32 12.76
CA ILE A 87 -4.81 -6.60 14.00
C ILE A 87 -6.30 -6.47 13.70
N ASP A 88 -7.00 -7.60 13.78
CA ASP A 88 -8.45 -7.63 13.64
C ASP A 88 -9.11 -7.23 14.96
N GLY A 89 -9.82 -6.10 14.98
CA GLY A 89 -10.45 -5.56 16.19
C GLY A 89 -11.65 -6.34 16.71
N ALA A 90 -12.29 -7.15 15.87
CA ALA A 90 -13.43 -7.95 16.25
C ALA A 90 -13.00 -9.24 16.97
N THR A 91 -11.91 -9.85 16.52
CA THR A 91 -11.39 -11.13 17.04
C THR A 91 -10.15 -10.99 17.92
N GLY A 92 -9.45 -9.86 17.84
CA GLY A 92 -8.12 -9.65 18.43
C GLY A 92 -7.00 -10.41 17.71
N LYS A 93 -7.29 -11.12 16.61
CA LYS A 93 -6.30 -11.91 15.89
C LYS A 93 -5.27 -10.99 15.25
N THR A 94 -3.99 -11.26 15.52
CA THR A 94 -2.87 -10.59 14.86
C THR A 94 -2.34 -11.49 13.75
N THR A 95 -2.24 -10.96 12.54
CA THR A 95 -1.58 -11.60 11.41
C THR A 95 -0.28 -10.88 11.10
N ARG A 96 0.85 -11.58 11.09
CA ARG A 96 2.17 -11.03 10.77
C ARG A 96 2.58 -11.39 9.35
N VAL A 97 3.02 -10.38 8.60
CA VAL A 97 3.61 -10.53 7.28
C VAL A 97 5.02 -9.95 7.31
N ILE A 98 6.01 -10.79 7.01
CA ILE A 98 7.37 -10.36 6.74
C ILE A 98 7.48 -10.14 5.23
N ILE A 99 7.94 -8.97 4.83
CA ILE A 99 8.05 -8.56 3.44
C ILE A 99 9.54 -8.49 3.12
N ASP A 100 10.07 -9.49 2.43
CA ASP A 100 11.44 -9.39 1.92
C ASP A 100 11.45 -8.41 0.75
N ARG A 101 10.45 -8.52 -0.14
CA ARG A 101 10.21 -7.59 -1.24
C ARG A 101 8.73 -7.55 -1.61
N LEU A 102 8.21 -6.35 -1.79
CA LEU A 102 6.92 -6.10 -2.44
C LEU A 102 7.17 -5.03 -3.50
N ALA A 103 6.75 -5.29 -4.72
CA ALA A 103 6.78 -4.31 -5.80
C ALA A 103 5.43 -4.29 -6.49
N VAL A 104 4.88 -3.11 -6.71
CA VAL A 104 3.63 -2.88 -7.41
C VAL A 104 3.91 -1.86 -8.49
N HIS A 105 3.61 -2.22 -9.73
CA HIS A 105 3.86 -1.42 -10.92
C HIS A 105 2.55 -1.21 -11.69
N ALA A 106 2.08 0.02 -11.71
CA ALA A 106 0.92 0.49 -12.45
C ALA A 106 1.36 1.55 -13.45
N ARG A 107 1.23 1.26 -14.74
CA ARG A 107 1.60 2.24 -15.78
C ARG A 107 0.69 3.48 -15.74
N ARG A 108 -0.61 3.26 -15.51
CA ARG A 108 -1.69 4.24 -15.42
C ARG A 108 -2.86 3.65 -14.61
N GLY A 109 -3.77 4.47 -14.11
CA GLY A 109 -4.94 4.03 -13.31
C GLY A 109 -5.93 3.12 -14.07
N ASP A 110 -5.94 3.22 -15.41
CA ASP A 110 -6.78 2.46 -16.34
C ASP A 110 -6.09 1.20 -16.90
N ALA A 111 -4.81 1.00 -16.57
CA ALA A 111 -4.02 -0.13 -17.05
C ALA A 111 -3.90 -1.23 -15.98
N PRO A 112 -3.66 -2.49 -16.37
CA PRO A 112 -3.36 -3.56 -15.43
C PRO A 112 -2.17 -3.24 -14.54
N VAL A 113 -2.18 -3.79 -13.33
CA VAL A 113 -1.17 -3.58 -12.30
C VAL A 113 -0.38 -4.86 -12.11
N GLU A 114 0.93 -4.79 -12.31
CA GLU A 114 1.84 -5.88 -12.04
C GLU A 114 2.26 -5.83 -10.57
N ALA A 115 2.28 -6.98 -9.90
CA ALA A 115 2.70 -7.08 -8.51
C ALA A 115 3.69 -8.24 -8.33
N GLU A 116 4.72 -8.05 -7.52
CA GLU A 116 5.61 -9.10 -7.02
C GLU A 116 5.55 -9.08 -5.50
N PHE A 117 5.48 -10.26 -4.90
CA PHE A 117 5.63 -10.45 -3.47
C PHE A 117 6.62 -11.56 -3.16
N ARG A 118 7.49 -11.28 -2.20
CA ARG A 118 8.42 -12.21 -1.59
C ARG A 118 8.43 -11.98 -0.10
N GLY A 119 8.19 -13.04 0.67
CA GLY A 119 8.25 -12.93 2.11
C GLY A 119 7.55 -14.07 2.80
N LYS A 120 7.03 -13.81 4.00
CA LYS A 120 6.36 -14.79 4.84
C LYS A 120 5.07 -14.25 5.38
N ILE A 121 4.01 -15.04 5.30
CA ILE A 121 2.75 -14.77 6.01
C ILE A 121 2.68 -15.81 7.12
N GLU A 122 2.64 -15.34 8.37
CA GLU A 122 2.87 -16.18 9.54
C GLU A 122 4.20 -16.94 9.43
N ASN A 123 4.15 -18.25 9.14
CA ASN A 123 5.32 -19.13 8.98
C ASN A 123 5.44 -19.70 7.56
N ILE A 124 4.54 -19.35 6.66
CA ILE A 124 4.53 -19.84 5.29
C ILE A 124 5.37 -18.89 4.45
N SER A 125 6.37 -19.41 3.74
CA SER A 125 7.15 -18.60 2.80
C SER A 125 6.40 -18.53 1.48
N LEU A 126 6.15 -17.31 0.97
CA LEU A 126 5.45 -17.10 -0.29
C LEU A 126 6.30 -16.26 -1.22
N ASN A 127 6.40 -16.75 -2.45
CA ASN A 127 7.01 -16.03 -3.57
C ASN A 127 6.01 -16.05 -4.71
N GLY A 128 5.67 -14.89 -5.25
CA GLY A 128 4.69 -14.84 -6.33
C GLY A 128 4.68 -13.53 -7.08
N THR A 129 4.09 -13.60 -8.26
CA THR A 129 3.81 -12.47 -9.13
C THR A 129 2.35 -12.48 -9.51
N GLY A 130 1.74 -11.31 -9.65
CA GLY A 130 0.36 -11.15 -10.07
C GLY A 130 0.20 -10.07 -11.12
N ASN A 131 -0.80 -10.25 -11.97
CA ASN A 131 -1.36 -9.22 -12.81
C ASN A 131 -2.79 -8.95 -12.34
N LEU A 132 -3.02 -7.73 -11.88
CA LEU A 132 -4.26 -7.27 -11.31
C LEU A 132 -4.96 -6.34 -12.31
N GLY A 133 -6.27 -6.25 -12.24
CA GLY A 133 -7.05 -5.31 -13.04
C GLY A 133 -6.70 -3.84 -12.74
N PRO A 134 -7.23 -2.90 -13.53
CA PRO A 134 -6.97 -1.47 -13.33
C PRO A 134 -7.34 -0.96 -11.94
N LEU A 135 -6.52 -0.07 -11.37
CA LEU A 135 -6.76 0.51 -10.05
C LEU A 135 -8.09 1.28 -9.99
N ASP A 136 -8.50 1.90 -11.10
CA ASP A 136 -9.77 2.62 -11.21
C ASP A 136 -10.98 1.69 -11.08
N ALA A 137 -10.88 0.44 -11.55
CA ALA A 137 -11.93 -0.55 -11.38
C ALA A 137 -12.10 -0.94 -9.91
N LEU A 138 -10.98 -1.09 -9.18
CA LEU A 138 -10.98 -1.36 -7.74
C LEU A 138 -11.60 -0.19 -6.95
N ARG A 139 -11.18 1.05 -7.25
CA ARG A 139 -11.71 2.27 -6.61
C ARG A 139 -13.20 2.48 -6.87
N ALA A 140 -13.67 2.11 -8.06
CA ALA A 140 -15.08 2.17 -8.43
C ALA A 140 -15.90 0.98 -7.88
N GLY A 141 -15.29 0.02 -7.17
CA GLY A 141 -15.97 -1.17 -6.66
C GLY A 141 -16.54 -2.06 -7.77
N ARG A 142 -15.90 -2.10 -8.95
CA ARG A 142 -16.36 -2.89 -10.10
C ARG A 142 -15.91 -4.33 -9.95
N TRP A 143 -16.87 -5.21 -9.70
CA TRP A 143 -16.69 -6.66 -9.58
C TRP A 143 -17.26 -7.40 -10.81
N PRO A 144 -16.67 -8.52 -11.27
CA PRO A 144 -15.47 -9.16 -10.72
C PRO A 144 -14.19 -8.39 -11.07
N TYR A 145 -13.29 -8.25 -10.09
CA TYR A 145 -12.00 -7.61 -10.31
C TYR A 145 -11.02 -8.62 -10.92
N PRO A 146 -10.40 -8.34 -12.09
CA PRO A 146 -9.47 -9.27 -12.73
C PRO A 146 -8.24 -9.52 -11.87
N ILE A 147 -7.92 -10.78 -11.60
CA ILE A 147 -6.74 -11.19 -10.85
C ILE A 147 -6.16 -12.43 -11.52
N GLU A 148 -4.91 -12.35 -11.94
CA GLU A 148 -4.12 -13.49 -12.39
C GLU A 148 -2.85 -13.55 -11.55
N ALA A 149 -2.71 -14.56 -10.69
CA ALA A 149 -1.55 -14.70 -9.82
C ALA A 149 -0.87 -16.06 -9.99
N LYS A 150 0.45 -16.08 -9.88
CA LYS A 150 1.28 -17.27 -9.86
C LYS A 150 2.24 -17.17 -8.68
N GLY A 151 2.44 -18.27 -7.96
CA GLY A 151 3.38 -18.29 -6.86
C GLY A 151 3.64 -19.69 -6.33
N THR A 152 4.70 -19.79 -5.54
CA THR A 152 5.09 -20.98 -4.80
C THR A 152 4.99 -20.67 -3.32
N PHE A 153 4.52 -21.63 -2.54
CA PHE A 153 4.48 -21.57 -1.09
C PHE A 153 5.23 -22.75 -0.51
N ASP A 154 6.12 -22.49 0.43
CA ASP A 154 6.81 -23.52 1.19
C ASP A 154 6.33 -23.43 2.65
N GLU A 155 5.66 -24.49 3.11
CA GLU A 155 5.37 -24.70 4.51
C GLU A 155 6.55 -25.46 5.10
N LYS A 156 7.32 -24.81 5.99
CA LYS A 156 8.38 -25.53 6.71
C LYS A 156 7.70 -26.44 7.75
N PRO A 157 7.98 -27.75 7.75
CA PRO A 157 7.38 -28.71 8.68
C PRO A 157 7.79 -28.44 10.13
#